data_AF-A0A419SUH1-F1
#
_entry.id   AF-A0A419SUH1-F1
#
_cell.length_a   1.000
_cell.length_b   1.000
_cell.length_c   1.000
_cell.angle_alpha   90.00
_cell.angle_beta   90.00
_cell.angle_gamma   90.00
#
_symmetry.space_group_name_H-M   'P 1'
#
loop_
_entity.id
_entity.type
_entity.pdbx_description
1 polymer ?
#
loop_
_entity_poly.entity_id
_entity_poly.type
_entity_poly.pdbx_seq_one_letter_code
_entity_poly.pdbx_strand_id
1 'polypeptide(L)'
;MKEMTDALCLDMAAKSVITGSLSLMIGYSNEMGLKPSIRTITMSVTTNFYRLMIPYVIGLYERIVEKSIPIRRLSLLCNHIVNDAYEQYDLFTDQTELEKDK
;
A
#
# COMPACT_ATOMS: atom_id res chain seq x y z
N MET A 1 -6.64 4.49 -7.59
CA MET A 1 -5.95 4.24 -6.30
C MET A 1 -6.70 3.23 -5.46
N LYS A 2 -7.95 3.51 -5.03
CA LYS A 2 -8.76 2.54 -4.26
C LYS A 2 -8.83 1.14 -4.91
N GLU A 3 -9.20 1.07 -6.19
CA GLU A 3 -9.26 -0.19 -6.94
C GLU A 3 -7.92 -0.92 -7.03
N MET A 4 -6.80 -0.18 -7.13
CA MET A 4 -5.47 -0.80 -7.18
C MET A 4 -5.02 -1.32 -5.80
N THR A 5 -5.41 -0.64 -4.72
CA THR A 5 -5.18 -1.11 -3.36
C THR A 5 -6.05 -2.32 -3.04
N ASP A 6 -7.29 -2.36 -3.55
CA ASP A 6 -8.21 -3.48 -3.40
C ASP A 6 -7.68 -4.75 -4.09
N ALA A 7 -7.25 -4.64 -5.35
CA ALA A 7 -6.64 -5.76 -6.08
C ALA A 7 -5.38 -6.29 -5.38
N LEU A 8 -4.57 -5.40 -4.81
CA LEU A 8 -3.37 -5.77 -4.05
C LEU A 8 -3.74 -6.47 -2.74
N CYS A 9 -4.74 -5.97 -2.02
CA CYS A 9 -5.30 -6.58 -0.81
C CYS A 9 -5.81 -8.01 -1.10
N LEU A 10 -6.51 -8.19 -2.22
CA LEU A 10 -7.04 -9.50 -2.63
C LEU A 10 -5.91 -10.50 -2.93
N ASP A 11 -4.86 -10.10 -3.66
CA ASP A 11 -3.70 -10.94 -3.91
C ASP A 11 -2.95 -11.32 -2.63
N MET A 12 -2.85 -10.37 -1.68
CA MET A 12 -2.23 -10.61 -0.37
C MET A 12 -3.06 -11.54 0.51
N ALA A 13 -4.40 -11.38 0.51
CA ALA A 13 -5.31 -12.26 1.24
C ALA A 13 -5.27 -13.68 0.68
N ALA A 14 -5.25 -13.84 -0.65
CA ALA A 14 -5.14 -15.15 -1.31
C ALA A 14 -3.82 -15.87 -0.99
N LYS A 15 -2.75 -15.11 -0.75
CA LYS A 15 -1.42 -15.64 -0.40
C LYS A 15 -1.17 -15.71 1.11
N SER A 16 -2.12 -15.27 1.94
CA SER A 16 -1.95 -15.10 3.40
C SER A 16 -0.64 -14.40 3.73
N VAL A 17 -0.43 -13.22 3.13
CA VAL A 17 0.74 -12.39 3.39
C VAL A 17 0.33 -11.01 3.86
N ILE A 18 1.17 -10.43 4.71
CA ILE A 18 1.05 -9.07 5.21
C ILE A 18 2.23 -8.24 4.71
N THR A 19 2.01 -6.94 4.51
CA THR A 19 3.03 -6.03 3.99
C THR A 19 3.25 -4.88 4.98
N GLY A 20 4.52 -4.56 5.24
CA GLY A 20 4.93 -3.45 6.11
C GLY A 20 5.54 -2.27 5.35
N SER A 21 5.73 -2.37 4.03
CA SER A 21 6.27 -1.27 3.22
C SER A 21 5.59 -1.19 1.87
N LEU A 22 5.27 0.02 1.43
CA LEU A 22 4.62 0.27 0.16
C LEU A 22 5.44 1.26 -0.66
N SER A 23 5.66 0.97 -1.93
CA SER A 23 6.25 1.90 -2.88
C SER A 23 5.24 2.30 -3.93
N LEU A 24 5.16 3.61 -4.17
CA LEU A 24 4.38 4.20 -5.24
C LEU A 24 5.35 4.79 -6.25
N MET A 25 5.25 4.33 -7.50
CA MET A 25 5.97 4.89 -8.64
C MET A 25 4.98 5.58 -9.57
N ILE A 26 5.26 6.84 -9.89
CA ILE A 26 4.50 7.66 -10.81
C ILE A 26 5.40 7.99 -12.01
N GLY A 27 4.99 7.51 -13.18
CA GLY A 27 5.60 7.84 -14.47
C GLY A 27 4.89 9.05 -15.07
N TYR A 28 5.63 10.14 -15.24
CA TYR A 28 5.15 11.36 -15.87
C TYR A 28 5.33 11.33 -17.39
N SER A 29 4.67 12.25 -18.09
CA SER A 29 4.85 12.42 -19.54
C SER A 29 6.32 12.68 -19.89
N ASN A 30 6.81 11.96 -20.90
CA ASN A 30 8.19 12.05 -21.40
C ASN A 30 8.49 13.40 -22.09
N GLU A 31 7.48 14.27 -22.23
CA GLU A 31 7.60 15.61 -22.83
C GLU A 31 8.46 16.57 -21.98
N MET A 32 8.66 16.28 -20.68
CA MET A 32 9.51 17.08 -19.79
C MET A 32 10.84 16.41 -19.40
N GLY A 33 11.13 15.20 -19.85
CA GLY A 33 12.36 14.47 -19.45
C GLY A 33 12.47 14.21 -17.93
N LEU A 34 11.36 14.29 -17.20
CA LEU A 34 11.33 14.16 -15.76
C LEU A 34 11.54 12.71 -15.35
N LYS A 35 12.45 12.52 -14.38
CA LYS A 35 12.69 11.21 -13.78
C LYS A 35 11.39 10.69 -13.14
N PRO A 36 11.06 9.41 -13.29
CA PRO A 36 9.91 8.82 -12.63
C PRO A 36 10.04 9.06 -11.12
N SER A 37 8.96 9.51 -10.50
CA SER A 37 8.96 9.72 -9.06
C SER A 37 8.58 8.42 -8.40
N ILE A 38 9.56 7.80 -7.75
CA ILE A 38 9.36 6.64 -6.89
C ILE A 38 9.51 7.09 -5.45
N ARG A 39 8.56 6.69 -4.61
CA ARG A 39 8.69 6.86 -3.17
C ARG A 39 8.20 5.64 -2.46
N THR A 40 8.96 5.28 -1.44
CA THR A 40 8.64 4.19 -0.53
C THR A 40 8.23 4.78 0.81
N ILE A 41 7.19 4.23 1.40
CA ILE A 41 6.82 4.44 2.80
C ILE A 41 6.92 3.11 3.52
N THR A 42 7.45 3.15 4.73
CA THR A 42 7.34 2.05 5.68
C THR A 42 6.12 2.33 6.54
N MET A 43 5.20 1.37 6.60
CA MET A 43 4.03 1.43 7.45
C MET A 43 4.42 0.97 8.86
N SER A 44 3.86 1.61 9.87
CA SER A 44 4.11 1.25 11.27
C SER A 44 3.46 -0.07 11.67
N VAL A 45 2.46 -0.52 10.89
CA VAL A 45 1.72 -1.76 11.12
C VAL A 45 1.79 -2.61 9.86
N THR A 46 2.24 -3.86 10.00
CA THR A 46 2.29 -4.84 8.92
C THR A 46 0.91 -5.45 8.78
N THR A 47 0.19 -5.16 7.70
CA THR A 47 -1.21 -5.55 7.59
C THR A 47 -1.64 -5.72 6.14
N ASN A 48 -2.60 -6.62 5.90
CA ASN A 48 -3.28 -6.79 4.62
C ASN A 48 -4.61 -6.02 4.53
N PHE A 49 -5.08 -5.35 5.58
CA PHE A 49 -6.38 -4.68 5.55
C PHE A 49 -6.39 -3.44 4.65
N TYR A 50 -7.30 -3.47 3.68
CA TYR A 50 -7.60 -2.36 2.77
C TYR A 50 -7.84 -1.02 3.50
N ARG A 51 -8.62 -1.04 4.59
CA ARG A 51 -8.95 0.15 5.39
C ARG A 51 -7.71 0.85 5.95
N LEU A 52 -6.73 0.07 6.38
CA LEU A 52 -5.48 0.61 6.91
C LEU A 52 -4.56 1.05 5.78
N MET A 53 -4.51 0.35 4.64
CA MET A 53 -3.62 0.68 3.53
C MET A 53 -4.02 1.94 2.76
N ILE A 54 -5.32 2.19 2.58
CA ILE A 54 -5.84 3.35 1.84
C ILE A 54 -5.23 4.69 2.27
N PRO A 55 -5.26 5.08 3.57
CA PRO A 55 -4.74 6.38 3.97
C PRO A 55 -3.24 6.52 3.69
N TYR A 56 -2.45 5.45 3.80
CA TYR A 56 -1.02 5.49 3.44
C TYR A 56 -0.80 5.66 1.94
N VAL A 57 -1.57 4.95 1.11
CA VAL A 57 -1.50 5.05 -0.36
C VAL A 57 -1.90 6.45 -0.82
N ILE A 58 -2.97 7.01 -0.27
CA ILE A 58 -3.44 8.38 -0.59
C ILE A 58 -2.41 9.41 -0.13
N GLY A 59 -1.90 9.30 1.11
CA GLY A 59 -0.89 10.22 1.63
C GLY A 59 0.41 10.17 0.84
N LEU A 60 0.82 8.98 0.37
CA LEU A 60 1.94 8.85 -0.56
C LEU A 60 1.67 9.53 -1.89
N TYR A 61 0.49 9.32 -2.46
CA TYR A 61 0.11 9.95 -3.71
C TYR A 61 0.15 11.47 -3.59
N GLU A 62 -0.46 12.06 -2.56
CA GLU A 62 -0.45 13.50 -2.35
C GLU A 62 0.95 14.09 -2.13
N ARG A 63 1.87 13.34 -1.51
CA ARG A 63 3.25 13.79 -1.31
C ARG A 63 4.14 13.69 -2.56
N ILE A 64 3.81 12.80 -3.49
CA ILE A 64 4.63 12.56 -4.70
C ILE A 64 4.05 13.31 -5.90
N VAL A 65 2.73 13.50 -5.93
CA VAL A 65 2.04 14.07 -7.07
C VAL A 65 2.34 15.56 -7.18
N GLU A 66 2.95 15.92 -8.30
CA GLU A 66 3.10 17.31 -8.69
C GLU A 66 1.96 17.67 -9.65
N LYS A 67 1.01 18.50 -9.19
CA LYS A 67 -0.22 18.83 -9.91
C LYS A 67 0.02 19.50 -11.27
N SER A 68 1.23 20.00 -11.50
CA SER A 68 1.65 20.66 -12.74
C SER A 68 1.96 19.69 -13.87
N ILE A 69 2.06 18.37 -13.61
CA ILE A 69 2.52 17.39 -14.59
C ILE A 69 1.47 16.27 -14.77
N PRO A 70 1.07 15.94 -16.00
CA PRO A 70 0.15 14.84 -16.25
C PRO A 70 0.81 13.48 -15.97
N ILE A 71 0.13 12.66 -15.18
CA ILE A 71 0.52 11.29 -14.84
C ILE A 71 0.14 10.37 -16.01
N ARG A 72 1.11 9.59 -16.53
CA ARG A 72 0.85 8.58 -17.58
C ARG A 72 0.82 7.16 -17.06
N ARG A 73 1.57 6.85 -15.99
CA ARG A 73 1.64 5.51 -15.41
C ARG A 73 1.71 5.58 -13.90
N LEU A 74 0.98 4.70 -13.24
CA LEU A 74 1.02 4.53 -11.80
C LEU A 74 1.28 3.06 -11.48
N SER A 75 2.30 2.79 -10.68
CA SER A 75 2.66 1.44 -10.24
C SER A 75 2.75 1.42 -8.72
N LEU A 76 2.06 0.47 -8.10
CA LEU A 76 2.12 0.21 -6.67
C LEU A 76 2.90 -1.09 -6.45
N LEU A 77 3.84 -1.08 -5.50
CA LEU A 77 4.63 -2.24 -5.11
C LEU A 77 4.56 -2.44 -3.60
N CYS A 78 4.26 -3.65 -3.17
CA CYS A 78 4.43 -4.08 -1.79
C CYS A 78 5.86 -4.57 -1.58
N ASN A 79 6.56 -3.96 -0.63
CA ASN A 79 7.90 -4.37 -0.22
C ASN A 79 7.83 -4.98 1.17
N HIS A 80 8.72 -5.92 1.48
CA HIS A 80 8.74 -6.60 2.77
C HIS A 80 7.43 -7.35 3.04
N ILE A 81 7.15 -8.30 2.15
CA ILE A 81 6.02 -9.23 2.26
C ILE A 81 6.41 -10.30 3.29
N VAL A 82 5.66 -10.37 4.37
CA VAL A 82 5.85 -11.34 5.46
C VAL A 82 4.65 -12.29 5.44
N ASN A 83 4.88 -13.56 5.74
CA ASN A 83 3.79 -14.52 5.80
C ASN A 83 2.92 -14.29 7.05
N ASP A 84 1.60 -14.31 6.88
CA ASP A 84 0.60 -14.12 7.94
C ASP A 84 0.58 -15.29 8.94
N ALA A 85 1.39 -16.35 8.75
CA ALA A 85 1.53 -17.47 9.68
C ALA A 85 2.18 -17.10 11.04
N TYR A 86 2.60 -15.86 11.24
CA TYR A 86 3.01 -15.36 12.55
C TYR A 86 1.98 -14.33 13.05
N GLU A 87 0.80 -14.81 13.44
CA GLU A 87 -0.05 -14.08 14.39
C GLU A 87 0.73 -13.98 15.70
N GLN A 88 1.43 -12.86 15.91
CA GLN A 88 1.86 -12.50 17.25
C GLN A 88 0.59 -12.14 18.02
N TYR A 89 0.04 -13.11 18.75
CA TYR A 89 -1.08 -12.90 19.67
C TYR A 89 -0.62 -11.88 20.73
N ASP A 90 -0.99 -10.62 20.54
CA ASP A 90 -0.92 -9.63 21.58
C ASP A 90 -2.06 -9.91 22.56
N LEU A 91 -1.72 -10.50 23.72
CA LEU A 91 -2.67 -10.94 24.77
C LEU A 91 -3.57 -9.82 25.33
N PHE A 92 -3.37 -8.58 24.89
CA PHE A 92 -4.10 -7.39 25.33
C PHE A 92 -4.82 -6.67 24.19
N THR A 93 -4.79 -7.19 22.95
CA THR A 93 -5.47 -6.59 21.81
C THR A 93 -6.88 -7.15 21.67
N ASP A 94 -7.87 -6.26 21.76
CA ASP A 94 -9.30 -6.56 21.74
C ASP A 94 -9.71 -7.21 20.39
N GLN A 95 -10.00 -8.51 20.43
CA GLN A 95 -10.29 -9.41 19.30
C GLN A 95 -11.51 -8.96 18.45
N THR A 96 -12.30 -8.02 18.96
CA THR A 96 -13.68 -7.77 18.51
C THR A 96 -13.78 -7.02 17.17
N GLU A 97 -12.72 -6.38 16.70
CA GLU A 97 -12.71 -5.61 15.44
C GLU A 97 -12.15 -6.36 14.23
N LEU A 98 -11.38 -7.44 14.46
CA LEU A 98 -10.70 -8.20 13.41
C LEU A 98 -11.59 -9.27 12.76
N GLU A 99 -12.62 -9.75 13.46
CA GLU A 99 -13.53 -10.79 12.95
C GLU A 99 -14.69 -10.25 12.08
N LYS A 100 -14.90 -8.93 12.02
CA LYS A 100 -16.01 -8.35 11.24
C LYS A 100 -15.73 -8.14 9.75
N ASP A 101 -14.48 -8.29 9.32
CA ASP A 101 -14.02 -8.04 7.95
C ASP A 101 -13.47 -9.31 7.27
N LYS A 102 -13.71 -10.50 7.84
CA LYS A 102 -13.40 -11.80 7.23
C LYS A 102 -14.45 -12.24 6.22
#